data_AF-A0A4Q5LHS0-F1
#
_entry.id   AF-A0A4Q5LHS0-F1
#
_cell.length_a   1.000
_cell.length_b   1.000
_cell.length_c   1.000
_cell.angle_alpha   90.00
_cell.angle_beta   90.00
_cell.angle_gamma   90.00
#
_symmetry.space_group_name_H-M   'P 1'
#
loop_
_entity.id
_entity.type
_entity.pdbx_description
1 polymer ?
#
loop_
_entity_poly.entity_id
_entity_poly.type
_entity_poly.pdbx_seq_one_letter_code
_entity_poly.pdbx_strand_id
1 'polypeptide(L)'
;MANIKVNPNSFIPSGEMIRELANQSYISESDVKTILRQRGIFTPTNNKDKTVSILSCLLLSPPEFEVLVERQTVKEDNLKSAGSGKIAVNSTFTNLTSFIHDNYIPDLVSQLSPKSESLKNNFKIVGVPIVKTIEKDKEIEVEINIERSNYNKSWVNHKSQFKGIVNFKHDQNEVTFQRFFTSNESKAVVEKSVSIFEKKCKELKLIDEKQLEHRIRFNDFNNDERIQFFLKIYNSDESRSLSIEGLDVSLFEFAPDTSLSLPSELKWMDNKEELIFRGKRVETTFFLNEIKYYQHLIVWRMQAVFKFELVGRGVKGKVKVDFNFHEYFKDKSHKAPLEINILSALDLENGTNLTLSQKETAKKEILTKLETIKSAIYNKHFSK
;
A
#
# COMPACT_ATOMS: atom_id res chain seq x y z
N MET A 1 -9.21 -14.65 -34.82
CA MET A 1 -8.52 -13.35 -34.83
C MET A 1 -7.57 -13.33 -33.64
N ALA A 2 -6.32 -12.89 -33.86
CA ALA A 2 -5.19 -13.12 -32.99
C ALA A 2 -5.35 -12.49 -31.59
N ASN A 3 -5.02 -13.29 -30.56
CA ASN A 3 -4.88 -12.87 -29.18
C ASN A 3 -3.68 -11.92 -29.05
N ILE A 4 -3.92 -10.62 -29.12
CA ILE A 4 -2.90 -9.63 -28.78
C ILE A 4 -2.99 -9.42 -27.26
N LYS A 5 -1.98 -9.92 -26.53
CA LYS A 5 -1.57 -9.28 -25.27
C LYS A 5 -1.26 -7.83 -25.62
N VAL A 6 -2.22 -6.92 -25.40
CA VAL A 6 -2.01 -5.51 -25.73
C VAL A 6 -1.03 -4.97 -24.70
N ASN A 7 0.23 -4.87 -25.10
CA ASN A 7 1.19 -4.05 -24.40
C ASN A 7 0.72 -2.59 -24.60
N PRO A 8 0.39 -1.83 -23.54
CA PRO A 8 -0.07 -0.44 -23.69
C PRO A 8 0.93 0.45 -24.44
N ASN A 9 2.20 0.02 -24.54
CA ASN A 9 3.24 0.70 -25.31
C ASN A 9 3.30 0.32 -26.81
N SER A 10 2.45 -0.58 -27.30
CA SER A 10 2.51 -1.07 -28.71
C SER A 10 1.27 -0.76 -29.56
N PHE A 11 0.26 -0.09 -29.01
CA PHE A 11 -0.98 0.18 -29.75
C PHE A 11 -1.65 1.48 -29.27
N ILE A 12 -2.14 2.29 -30.21
CA ILE A 12 -2.97 3.46 -29.90
C ILE A 12 -4.44 3.03 -30.00
N PRO A 13 -5.15 2.90 -28.87
CA PRO A 13 -6.56 2.54 -28.90
C PRO A 13 -7.37 3.65 -29.53
N SER A 14 -8.33 3.28 -30.38
CA SER A 14 -9.21 4.20 -31.09
C SER A 14 -10.61 3.59 -31.25
N GLY A 15 -11.62 4.46 -31.42
CA GLY A 15 -12.99 4.04 -31.70
C GLY A 15 -13.60 3.16 -30.61
N GLU A 16 -14.11 1.99 -31.01
CA GLU A 16 -14.83 1.07 -30.13
C GLU A 16 -14.00 0.54 -28.95
N MET A 17 -12.67 0.44 -29.09
CA MET A 17 -11.82 0.03 -27.96
C MET A 17 -11.81 1.07 -26.83
N ILE A 18 -11.81 2.36 -27.17
CA ILE A 18 -11.94 3.45 -26.18
C ILE A 18 -13.35 3.41 -25.58
N ARG A 19 -14.38 3.15 -26.40
CA ARG A 19 -15.76 3.10 -25.95
C ARG A 19 -16.00 1.98 -24.94
N GLU A 20 -15.45 0.78 -25.20
CA GLU A 20 -15.53 -0.36 -24.28
C GLU A 20 -14.83 -0.05 -22.95
N LEU A 21 -13.66 0.59 -22.98
CA LEU A 21 -12.94 0.98 -21.77
C LEU A 21 -13.65 2.10 -21.00
N ALA A 22 -13.99 3.20 -21.66
CA ALA A 22 -14.52 4.41 -21.03
C ALA A 22 -15.94 4.21 -20.47
N ASN A 23 -16.73 3.27 -21.01
CA ASN A 23 -18.07 2.96 -20.49
C ASN A 23 -18.06 2.16 -19.19
N GLN A 24 -16.92 1.60 -18.78
CA GLN A 24 -16.82 0.78 -17.58
C GLN A 24 -17.15 1.57 -16.31
N SER A 25 -17.72 0.90 -15.31
CA SER A 25 -18.25 1.55 -14.09
C SER A 25 -17.19 2.26 -13.24
N TYR A 26 -15.91 1.87 -13.36
CA TYR A 26 -14.79 2.46 -12.63
C TYR A 26 -14.24 3.75 -13.26
N ILE A 27 -14.56 4.06 -14.52
CA ILE A 27 -14.25 5.35 -15.13
C ILE A 27 -15.43 6.28 -14.90
N SER A 28 -15.21 7.37 -14.18
CA SER A 28 -16.27 8.35 -13.93
C SER A 28 -16.44 9.27 -15.14
N GLU A 29 -17.60 9.90 -15.25
CA GLU A 29 -17.82 10.95 -16.25
C GLU A 29 -16.84 12.13 -16.09
N SER A 30 -16.45 12.43 -14.84
CA SER A 30 -15.49 13.49 -14.55
C SER A 30 -14.10 13.19 -15.11
N ASP A 31 -13.70 11.92 -15.16
CA ASP A 31 -12.43 11.50 -15.75
C ASP A 31 -12.43 11.72 -17.26
N VAL A 32 -13.49 11.29 -17.95
CA VAL A 32 -13.68 11.51 -19.40
C VAL A 32 -13.69 13.00 -19.72
N LYS A 33 -14.43 13.80 -18.94
CA LYS A 33 -14.46 15.27 -19.11
C LYS A 33 -13.10 15.91 -18.88
N THR A 34 -12.28 15.39 -17.96
CA THR A 34 -10.95 15.94 -17.69
C THR A 34 -10.05 15.79 -18.92
N ILE A 35 -10.06 14.62 -19.56
CA ILE A 35 -9.31 14.38 -20.80
C ILE A 35 -9.81 15.28 -21.93
N LEU A 36 -11.14 15.39 -22.12
CA LEU A 36 -11.72 16.27 -23.13
C LEU A 36 -11.35 17.74 -22.90
N ARG A 37 -11.37 18.21 -21.64
CA ARG A 37 -10.99 19.58 -21.26
C ARG A 37 -9.51 19.87 -21.49
N GLN A 38 -8.62 18.90 -21.25
CA GLN A 38 -7.19 19.04 -21.59
C GLN A 38 -6.98 19.30 -23.09
N ARG A 39 -7.89 18.83 -23.94
CA ARG A 39 -7.92 19.11 -25.38
C ARG A 39 -8.74 20.34 -25.78
N GLY A 40 -9.24 21.11 -24.82
CA GLY A 40 -10.09 22.27 -25.08
C GLY A 40 -11.54 21.93 -25.49
N ILE A 41 -11.97 20.67 -25.34
CA ILE A 41 -13.34 20.24 -25.65
C ILE A 41 -14.19 20.30 -24.38
N PHE A 42 -15.12 21.27 -24.33
CA PHE A 42 -16.03 21.46 -23.21
C PHE A 42 -17.42 20.94 -23.55
N THR A 43 -17.90 19.96 -22.80
CA THR A 43 -19.24 19.40 -22.97
C THR A 43 -20.18 19.91 -21.87
N PRO A 44 -21.33 20.52 -22.22
CA PRO A 44 -22.31 20.99 -21.24
C PRO A 44 -23.15 19.83 -20.66
N THR A 45 -23.11 18.66 -21.29
CA THR A 45 -23.94 17.51 -20.92
C THR A 45 -23.34 16.73 -19.75
N ASN A 46 -24.17 16.32 -18.79
CA ASN A 46 -23.78 15.39 -17.71
C ASN A 46 -24.11 13.93 -18.04
N ASN A 47 -23.99 13.55 -19.32
CA ASN A 47 -24.32 12.21 -19.77
C ASN A 47 -23.03 11.52 -20.24
N LYS A 48 -22.64 10.48 -19.50
CA LYS A 48 -21.44 9.70 -19.76
C LYS A 48 -21.42 9.13 -21.17
N ASP A 49 -22.51 8.53 -21.64
CA ASP A 49 -22.57 7.92 -22.97
C ASP A 49 -22.23 8.92 -24.08
N LYS A 50 -22.76 10.15 -23.99
CA LYS A 50 -22.45 11.21 -24.95
C LYS A 50 -20.99 11.65 -24.90
N THR A 51 -20.45 11.82 -23.70
CA THR A 51 -19.03 12.19 -23.53
C THR A 51 -18.07 11.09 -23.98
N VAL A 52 -18.43 9.82 -23.78
CA VAL A 52 -17.66 8.66 -24.23
C VAL A 52 -17.72 8.54 -25.75
N SER A 53 -18.88 8.77 -26.37
CA SER A 53 -18.98 8.82 -27.84
C SER A 53 -18.04 9.88 -28.43
N ILE A 54 -18.00 11.07 -27.84
CA ILE A 54 -17.06 12.13 -28.27
C ILE A 54 -15.61 11.68 -28.10
N LEU A 55 -15.27 11.09 -26.94
CA LEU A 55 -13.93 10.58 -26.67
C LEU A 55 -13.51 9.48 -27.65
N SER A 56 -14.44 8.59 -28.04
CA SER A 56 -14.17 7.49 -28.96
C SER A 56 -13.86 7.95 -30.40
N CYS A 57 -14.31 9.15 -30.76
CA CYS A 57 -13.96 9.79 -32.04
C CYS A 57 -12.54 10.40 -32.03
N LEU A 58 -11.86 10.43 -30.88
CA LEU A 58 -10.53 11.00 -30.74
C LEU A 58 -9.46 9.90 -30.70
N LEU A 59 -8.29 10.21 -31.23
CA LEU A 59 -7.08 9.43 -30.97
C LEU A 59 -6.50 9.89 -29.64
N LEU A 60 -6.41 9.01 -28.65
CA LEU A 60 -5.76 9.32 -27.37
C LEU A 60 -4.25 9.22 -27.53
N SER A 61 -3.54 10.22 -27.02
CA SER A 61 -2.09 10.12 -26.85
C SER A 61 -1.79 9.04 -25.78
N PRO A 62 -0.60 8.42 -25.80
CA PRO A 62 -0.24 7.42 -24.79
C PRO A 62 -0.45 7.89 -23.34
N PRO A 63 -0.09 9.13 -22.94
CA PRO A 63 -0.35 9.62 -21.58
C PRO A 63 -1.85 9.73 -21.23
N GLU A 64 -2.69 10.17 -22.17
CA GLU A 64 -4.15 10.26 -21.94
C GLU A 64 -4.78 8.87 -21.83
N PHE A 65 -4.29 7.91 -22.60
CA PHE A 65 -4.72 6.52 -22.48
C PHE A 65 -4.30 5.91 -21.14
N GLU A 66 -3.08 6.18 -20.67
CA GLU A 66 -2.61 5.72 -19.36
C GLU A 66 -3.50 6.23 -18.21
N VAL A 67 -4.09 7.43 -18.31
CA VAL A 67 -5.05 7.94 -17.32
C VAL A 67 -6.27 7.02 -17.22
N LEU A 68 -6.83 6.57 -18.35
CA LEU A 68 -7.99 5.66 -18.37
C LEU A 68 -7.63 4.27 -17.84
N VAL A 69 -6.45 3.76 -18.21
CA VAL A 69 -5.95 2.47 -17.72
C VAL A 69 -5.66 2.52 -16.21
N GLU A 70 -5.14 3.63 -15.69
CA GLU A 70 -4.94 3.79 -14.23
C GLU A 70 -6.28 3.76 -13.48
N ARG A 71 -7.36 4.30 -14.05
CA ARG A 71 -8.70 4.17 -13.46
C ARG A 71 -9.25 2.74 -13.52
N GLN A 72 -8.76 1.94 -14.48
CA GLN A 72 -9.06 0.51 -14.55
C GLN A 72 -8.32 -0.32 -13.50
N THR A 73 -7.10 0.09 -13.11
CA THR A 73 -6.38 -0.63 -12.03
C THR A 73 -7.26 -0.64 -10.77
N VAL A 74 -7.63 -1.85 -10.34
CA VAL A 74 -8.57 -2.02 -9.24
C VAL A 74 -7.84 -1.65 -7.95
N LYS A 75 -8.56 -1.31 -6.87
CA LYS A 75 -7.96 -1.19 -5.52
C LYS A 75 -7.11 -2.41 -5.12
N GLU A 76 -7.33 -3.55 -5.77
CA GLU A 76 -6.55 -4.78 -5.61
C GLU A 76 -5.14 -4.68 -6.25
N ASP A 77 -4.94 -3.88 -7.29
CA ASP A 77 -3.64 -3.79 -7.98
C ASP A 77 -2.70 -2.74 -7.35
N ASN A 78 -3.24 -1.85 -6.52
CA ASN A 78 -2.43 -0.84 -5.84
C ASN A 78 -1.45 -1.47 -4.85
N LEU A 79 -0.21 -0.97 -4.86
CA LEU A 79 0.81 -1.34 -3.91
C LEU A 79 0.41 -0.91 -2.49
N LYS A 80 0.56 -1.84 -1.56
CA LYS A 80 0.22 -1.74 -0.14
C LYS A 80 1.43 -2.17 0.68
N SER A 81 1.57 -1.65 1.89
CA SER A 81 2.58 -2.14 2.83
C SER A 81 1.95 -3.00 3.92
N ALA A 82 2.48 -4.22 4.11
CA ALA A 82 2.08 -5.12 5.21
C ALA A 82 2.78 -4.78 6.54
N GLY A 83 3.39 -3.60 6.60
CA GLY A 83 4.18 -3.14 7.73
C GLY A 83 5.63 -3.61 7.70
N SER A 84 6.48 -2.76 8.25
CA SER A 84 7.86 -3.08 8.58
C SER A 84 7.97 -3.86 9.89
N GLY A 85 9.06 -4.62 9.98
CA GLY A 85 9.48 -5.18 11.25
C GLY A 85 10.98 -5.40 11.29
N LYS A 86 11.46 -5.77 12.46
CA LYS A 86 12.88 -5.88 12.77
C LYS A 86 13.17 -7.20 13.45
N ILE A 87 14.36 -7.72 13.19
CA ILE A 87 14.93 -8.82 13.95
C ILE A 87 16.37 -8.49 14.30
N ALA A 88 16.73 -8.63 15.58
CA ALA A 88 18.13 -8.52 15.96
C ALA A 88 18.88 -9.76 15.48
N VAL A 89 20.02 -9.57 14.83
CA VAL A 89 20.93 -10.61 14.39
C VAL A 89 22.20 -10.52 15.20
N ASN A 90 22.88 -11.65 15.39
CA ASN A 90 24.16 -11.65 16.09
C ASN A 90 25.25 -10.96 15.24
N SER A 91 26.37 -10.62 15.89
CA SER A 91 27.50 -9.93 15.25
C SER A 91 28.21 -10.74 14.14
N THR A 92 27.89 -12.03 13.99
CA THR A 92 28.45 -12.86 12.91
C THR A 92 27.71 -12.66 11.59
N PHE A 93 26.51 -12.11 11.63
CA PHE A 93 25.75 -11.75 10.44
C PHE A 93 26.32 -10.47 9.82
N THR A 94 27.21 -10.61 8.85
CA THR A 94 27.90 -9.47 8.24
C THR A 94 27.53 -9.25 6.77
N ASN A 95 27.14 -10.32 6.07
CA ASN A 95 26.89 -10.28 4.64
C ASN A 95 25.44 -10.66 4.31
N LEU A 96 24.58 -9.65 4.15
CA LEU A 96 23.19 -9.85 3.73
C LEU A 96 23.10 -10.40 2.30
N THR A 97 24.02 -10.01 1.39
CA THR A 97 23.97 -10.39 -0.02
C THR A 97 24.20 -11.88 -0.23
N SER A 98 25.28 -12.43 0.31
CA SER A 98 25.55 -13.87 0.26
C SER A 98 24.48 -14.66 1.00
N PHE A 99 24.00 -14.18 2.16
CA PHE A 99 22.92 -14.86 2.86
C PHE A 99 21.66 -14.97 2.00
N ILE A 100 21.25 -13.87 1.36
CA ILE A 100 20.06 -13.86 0.51
C ILE A 100 20.22 -14.83 -0.67
N HIS A 101 21.34 -14.76 -1.39
CA HIS A 101 21.56 -15.59 -2.57
C HIS A 101 21.77 -17.08 -2.25
N ASP A 102 22.58 -17.41 -1.25
CA ASP A 102 23.05 -18.77 -1.02
C ASP A 102 22.12 -19.58 -0.11
N ASN A 103 21.40 -18.91 0.81
CA ASN A 103 20.62 -19.58 1.85
C ASN A 103 19.12 -19.33 1.70
N TYR A 104 18.73 -18.08 1.47
CA TYR A 104 17.32 -17.69 1.50
C TYR A 104 16.59 -17.95 0.18
N ILE A 105 17.14 -17.56 -0.98
CA ILE A 105 16.48 -17.75 -2.29
C ILE A 105 16.22 -19.24 -2.60
N PRO A 106 17.15 -20.18 -2.37
CA PRO A 106 16.88 -21.61 -2.58
C PRO A 106 15.72 -22.13 -1.71
N ASP A 107 15.68 -21.72 -0.44
CA ASP A 107 14.60 -22.11 0.49
C ASP A 107 13.27 -21.45 0.11
N LEU A 108 13.31 -20.21 -0.36
CA LEU A 108 12.16 -19.49 -0.89
C LEU A 108 11.57 -20.21 -2.10
N VAL A 109 12.41 -20.55 -3.09
CA VAL A 109 11.97 -21.23 -4.33
C VAL A 109 11.43 -22.63 -4.03
N SER A 110 12.07 -23.39 -3.14
CA SER A 110 11.61 -24.74 -2.79
C SER A 110 10.27 -24.73 -2.06
N GLN A 111 10.13 -23.88 -1.04
CA GLN A 111 8.92 -23.79 -0.22
C GLN A 111 7.76 -23.09 -0.91
N LEU A 112 8.03 -22.22 -1.89
CA LEU A 112 6.99 -21.53 -2.64
C LEU A 112 6.68 -22.16 -3.99
N SER A 113 7.32 -23.28 -4.33
CA SER A 113 7.01 -24.03 -5.55
C SER A 113 5.55 -24.55 -5.53
N PRO A 114 4.89 -24.72 -6.69
CA PRO A 114 3.50 -25.20 -6.80
C PRO A 114 3.25 -26.58 -6.18
N LYS A 115 4.32 -27.32 -5.83
CA LYS A 115 4.26 -28.63 -5.18
C LYS A 115 4.21 -28.52 -3.64
N SER A 116 4.37 -27.33 -3.06
CA SER A 116 4.24 -27.15 -1.61
C SER A 116 2.77 -27.19 -1.18
N GLU A 117 2.50 -28.01 -0.18
CA GLU A 117 1.16 -28.30 0.32
C GLU A 117 0.50 -27.09 1.03
N SER A 118 1.27 -26.03 1.29
CA SER A 118 0.85 -24.81 2.00
C SER A 118 0.17 -23.74 1.12
N LEU A 119 0.23 -23.86 -0.21
CA LEU A 119 -0.34 -22.88 -1.16
C LEU A 119 -1.57 -23.46 -1.89
N LYS A 120 -2.52 -24.08 -1.16
CA LYS A 120 -3.77 -24.68 -1.67
C LYS A 120 -4.78 -23.67 -2.27
N ASN A 121 -4.34 -22.55 -2.82
CA ASN A 121 -5.20 -21.48 -3.33
C ASN A 121 -5.02 -21.28 -4.84
N ASN A 122 -6.01 -20.65 -5.47
CA ASN A 122 -6.15 -20.41 -6.93
C ASN A 122 -5.04 -19.53 -7.58
N PHE A 123 -3.85 -19.46 -7.00
CA PHE A 123 -2.72 -18.70 -7.48
C PHE A 123 -1.45 -19.55 -7.54
N LYS A 124 -0.55 -19.17 -8.43
CA LYS A 124 0.78 -19.79 -8.59
C LYS A 124 1.84 -18.72 -8.63
N ILE A 125 3.04 -19.03 -8.17
CA ILE A 125 4.18 -18.16 -8.35
C ILE A 125 4.75 -18.35 -9.76
N VAL A 126 5.09 -17.24 -10.41
CA VAL A 126 5.55 -17.21 -11.79
C VAL A 126 7.00 -16.76 -11.84
N GLY A 127 7.85 -17.65 -12.38
CA GLY A 127 9.28 -17.38 -12.52
C GLY A 127 10.06 -17.54 -11.21
N VAL A 128 11.34 -17.15 -11.28
CA VAL A 128 12.24 -17.08 -10.13
C VAL A 128 12.10 -15.68 -9.51
N PRO A 129 12.16 -15.54 -8.17
CA PRO A 129 12.20 -14.23 -7.53
C PRO A 129 13.32 -13.35 -8.10
N ILE A 130 12.99 -12.09 -8.37
CA ILE A 130 13.94 -11.11 -8.91
C ILE A 130 14.65 -10.46 -7.72
N VAL A 131 15.98 -10.59 -7.66
CA VAL A 131 16.80 -10.00 -6.60
C VAL A 131 17.50 -8.75 -7.14
N LYS A 132 17.35 -7.63 -6.46
CA LYS A 132 18.01 -6.36 -6.77
C LYS A 132 18.83 -5.91 -5.56
N THR A 133 20.14 -5.81 -5.73
CA THR A 133 21.04 -5.26 -4.71
C THR A 133 21.00 -3.74 -4.80
N ILE A 134 20.50 -3.08 -3.75
CA ILE A 134 20.41 -1.61 -3.66
C ILE A 134 21.72 -1.06 -3.08
N GLU A 135 22.15 -1.62 -1.95
CA GLU A 135 23.45 -1.35 -1.34
C GLU A 135 24.09 -2.69 -0.97
N LYS A 136 25.31 -2.93 -1.47
CA LYS A 136 26.00 -4.20 -1.25
C LYS A 136 26.11 -4.51 0.25
N ASP A 137 25.76 -5.74 0.62
CA ASP A 137 25.78 -6.28 1.98
C ASP A 137 24.84 -5.60 2.99
N LYS A 138 24.10 -4.56 2.59
CA LYS A 138 23.23 -3.76 3.45
C LYS A 138 21.78 -3.71 3.02
N GLU A 139 21.48 -3.55 1.74
CA GLU A 139 20.10 -3.37 1.28
C GLU A 139 19.82 -4.17 0.02
N ILE A 140 18.83 -5.06 0.09
CA ILE A 140 18.44 -5.98 -0.98
C ILE A 140 16.94 -6.05 -1.10
N GLU A 141 16.45 -5.98 -2.31
CA GLU A 141 15.06 -6.13 -2.67
C GLU A 141 14.82 -7.47 -3.36
N VAL A 142 13.80 -8.19 -2.91
CA VAL A 142 13.34 -9.44 -3.52
C VAL A 142 11.90 -9.28 -3.99
N GLU A 143 11.67 -9.38 -5.30
CA GLU A 143 10.36 -9.27 -5.95
C GLU A 143 9.86 -10.65 -6.40
N ILE A 144 8.65 -11.00 -6.00
CA ILE A 144 7.99 -12.29 -6.25
C ILE A 144 6.71 -12.03 -7.03
N ASN A 145 6.60 -12.64 -8.22
CA ASN A 145 5.43 -12.51 -9.08
C ASN A 145 4.45 -13.67 -8.87
N ILE A 146 3.16 -13.35 -8.77
CA ILE A 146 2.08 -14.31 -8.53
C ILE A 146 1.03 -14.18 -9.63
N GLU A 147 0.57 -15.29 -10.18
CA GLU A 147 -0.52 -15.35 -11.16
C GLU A 147 -1.73 -16.05 -10.53
N ARG A 148 -2.87 -15.36 -10.50
CA ARG A 148 -4.16 -15.93 -10.09
C ARG A 148 -5.01 -16.21 -11.32
N SER A 149 -5.59 -17.40 -11.38
CA SER A 149 -6.57 -17.75 -12.41
C SER A 149 -7.97 -17.37 -11.93
N ASN A 150 -8.70 -16.57 -12.71
CA ASN A 150 -10.09 -16.22 -12.44
C ASN A 150 -10.99 -16.76 -13.56
N TYR A 151 -11.63 -17.90 -13.29
CA TYR A 151 -12.51 -18.58 -14.25
C TYR A 151 -13.85 -17.87 -14.48
N ASN A 152 -14.21 -16.90 -13.64
CA ASN A 152 -15.45 -16.12 -13.74
C ASN A 152 -15.29 -14.83 -14.55
N LYS A 153 -14.06 -14.45 -14.94
CA LYS A 153 -13.82 -13.32 -15.86
C LYS A 153 -13.93 -13.81 -17.31
N SER A 154 -14.36 -12.92 -18.21
CA SER A 154 -14.35 -13.15 -19.66
C SER A 154 -13.02 -13.76 -20.13
N TRP A 155 -13.06 -14.58 -21.18
CA TRP A 155 -11.94 -15.40 -21.67
C TRP A 155 -10.61 -14.65 -21.90
N VAL A 156 -10.68 -13.34 -22.08
CA VAL A 156 -9.55 -12.40 -22.25
C VAL A 156 -8.82 -12.08 -20.93
N ASN A 157 -9.50 -12.17 -19.77
CA ASN A 157 -9.01 -11.73 -18.45
C ASN A 157 -8.88 -12.89 -17.42
N HIS A 158 -8.70 -14.12 -17.89
CA HIS A 158 -8.63 -15.30 -17.03
C HIS A 158 -7.43 -15.34 -16.07
N LYS A 159 -6.42 -14.48 -16.25
CA LYS A 159 -5.20 -14.45 -15.43
C LYS A 159 -4.88 -13.04 -14.97
N SER A 160 -4.71 -12.87 -13.67
CA SER A 160 -4.25 -11.61 -13.06
C SER A 160 -2.86 -11.84 -12.46
N GLN A 161 -1.95 -10.88 -12.66
CA GLN A 161 -0.61 -10.92 -12.09
C GLN A 161 -0.49 -9.91 -10.95
N PHE A 162 0.06 -10.37 -9.84
CA PHE A 162 0.26 -9.62 -8.61
C PHE A 162 1.72 -9.68 -8.18
N LYS A 163 2.15 -8.71 -7.39
CA LYS A 163 3.55 -8.56 -6.99
C LYS A 163 3.64 -8.52 -5.46
N GLY A 164 4.53 -9.34 -4.92
CA GLY A 164 5.01 -9.25 -3.54
C GLY A 164 6.47 -8.79 -3.54
N ILE A 165 6.82 -7.84 -2.70
CA ILE A 165 8.19 -7.31 -2.59
C ILE A 165 8.60 -7.36 -1.13
N VAL A 166 9.79 -7.88 -0.85
CA VAL A 166 10.40 -7.80 0.47
C VAL A 166 11.75 -7.10 0.34
N ASN A 167 11.87 -5.96 1.00
CA ASN A 167 13.14 -5.24 1.14
C ASN A 167 13.78 -5.62 2.47
N PHE A 168 15.01 -6.09 2.40
CA PHE A 168 15.86 -6.44 3.52
C PHE A 168 16.88 -5.33 3.69
N LYS A 169 16.95 -4.76 4.89
CA LYS A 169 17.96 -3.79 5.25
C LYS A 169 18.70 -4.22 6.50
N HIS A 170 19.99 -4.47 6.37
CA HIS A 170 20.89 -4.83 7.44
C HIS A 170 21.60 -3.58 7.97
N ASP A 171 21.47 -3.33 9.27
CA ASP A 171 22.17 -2.27 9.98
C ASP A 171 22.74 -2.83 11.29
N GLN A 172 24.06 -2.94 11.37
CA GLN A 172 24.81 -3.46 12.51
C GLN A 172 24.38 -4.85 12.98
N ASN A 173 23.48 -4.92 13.95
CA ASN A 173 22.97 -6.13 14.57
C ASN A 173 21.45 -6.24 14.38
N GLU A 174 20.86 -5.53 13.42
CA GLU A 174 19.43 -5.60 13.10
C GLU A 174 19.22 -5.80 11.61
N VAL A 175 18.27 -6.66 11.25
CA VAL A 175 17.70 -6.73 9.91
C VAL A 175 16.28 -6.20 9.96
N THR A 176 16.03 -5.13 9.20
CA THR A 176 14.72 -4.54 8.99
C THR A 176 14.10 -5.09 7.71
N PHE A 177 12.83 -5.45 7.77
CA PHE A 177 12.04 -5.91 6.63
C PHE A 177 11.00 -4.84 6.28
N GLN A 178 10.85 -4.52 4.99
CA GLN A 178 9.67 -3.82 4.48
C GLN A 178 8.96 -4.72 3.49
N ARG A 179 7.65 -4.88 3.66
CA ARG A 179 6.82 -5.78 2.85
C ARG A 179 5.86 -4.96 2.03
N PHE A 180 5.85 -5.20 0.74
CA PHE A 180 4.86 -4.62 -0.16
C PHE A 180 4.11 -5.71 -0.91
N PHE A 181 2.83 -5.49 -1.12
CA PHE A 181 1.94 -6.45 -1.77
C PHE A 181 0.89 -5.72 -2.58
N THR A 182 0.25 -6.40 -3.52
CA THR A 182 -0.90 -5.84 -4.25
C THR A 182 -2.20 -6.57 -3.84
N SER A 183 -2.18 -7.90 -3.85
CA SER A 183 -3.30 -8.76 -3.43
C SER A 183 -3.08 -9.47 -2.08
N ASN A 184 -4.17 -10.01 -1.49
CA ASN A 184 -4.09 -10.80 -0.26
C ASN A 184 -3.21 -12.05 -0.40
N GLU A 185 -3.21 -12.66 -1.58
CA GLU A 185 -2.32 -13.77 -1.91
C GLU A 185 -0.85 -13.33 -1.87
N SER A 186 -0.54 -12.18 -2.46
CA SER A 186 0.81 -11.60 -2.38
C SER A 186 1.20 -11.18 -0.96
N LYS A 187 0.24 -10.75 -0.13
CA LYS A 187 0.46 -10.50 1.31
C LYS A 187 0.92 -11.77 2.02
N ALA A 188 0.20 -12.88 1.84
CA ALA A 188 0.56 -14.16 2.44
C ALA A 188 1.96 -14.64 1.98
N VAL A 189 2.31 -14.41 0.72
CA VAL A 189 3.63 -14.77 0.19
C VAL A 189 4.75 -13.93 0.81
N VAL A 190 4.60 -12.61 0.95
CA VAL A 190 5.65 -11.77 1.57
C VAL A 190 5.79 -12.03 3.08
N GLU A 191 4.70 -12.40 3.76
CA GLU A 191 4.76 -12.83 5.16
C GLU A 191 5.50 -14.15 5.30
N LYS A 192 5.14 -15.14 4.47
CA LYS A 192 5.81 -16.45 4.45
C LYS A 192 7.29 -16.32 4.11
N SER A 193 7.61 -15.45 3.16
CA SER A 193 8.98 -15.09 2.77
C SER A 193 9.81 -14.68 4.00
N VAL A 194 9.32 -13.80 4.87
CA VAL A 194 10.10 -13.42 6.05
C VAL A 194 10.17 -14.56 7.08
N SER A 195 9.13 -15.37 7.25
CA SER A 195 9.23 -16.56 8.11
C SER A 195 10.29 -17.56 7.60
N ILE A 196 10.51 -17.67 6.28
CA ILE A 196 11.60 -18.48 5.71
C ILE A 196 12.96 -17.89 6.07
N PHE A 197 13.11 -16.56 5.95
CA PHE A 197 14.32 -15.86 6.39
C PHE A 197 14.61 -16.14 7.87
N GLU A 198 13.63 -15.95 8.76
CA GLU A 198 13.77 -16.21 10.20
C GLU A 198 14.18 -17.65 10.48
N LYS A 199 13.50 -18.62 9.85
CA LYS A 199 13.82 -20.04 10.02
C LYS A 199 15.27 -20.31 9.62
N LYS A 200 15.73 -19.76 8.50
CA LYS A 200 17.09 -19.96 8.03
C LYS A 200 18.13 -19.33 8.94
N CYS A 201 17.84 -18.14 9.47
CA CYS A 201 18.69 -17.53 10.49
C CYS A 201 18.80 -18.39 11.75
N LYS A 202 17.71 -19.04 12.20
CA LYS A 202 17.73 -19.98 13.35
C LYS A 202 18.55 -21.22 13.05
N GLU A 203 18.37 -21.83 11.87
CA GLU A 203 19.12 -23.01 11.42
C GLU A 203 20.64 -22.73 11.43
N LEU A 204 21.05 -21.53 11.02
CA LEU A 204 22.45 -21.09 11.02
C LEU A 204 22.91 -20.46 12.36
N LYS A 205 22.07 -20.47 13.40
CA LYS A 205 22.36 -19.88 14.72
C LYS A 205 22.74 -18.38 14.67
N LEU A 206 22.18 -17.66 13.71
CA LEU A 206 22.35 -16.21 13.53
C LEU A 206 21.42 -15.40 14.45
N ILE A 207 20.33 -16.01 14.89
CA ILE A 207 19.36 -15.48 15.85
C ILE A 207 19.00 -16.55 16.88
N ASP A 208 18.51 -16.15 18.05
CA ASP A 208 18.04 -17.10 19.07
C ASP A 208 16.79 -17.85 18.60
N GLU A 209 16.62 -19.11 19.02
CA GLU A 209 15.45 -19.92 18.62
C GLU A 209 14.11 -19.29 19.03
N LYS A 210 14.10 -18.61 20.18
CA LYS A 210 12.93 -17.90 20.73
C LYS A 210 12.74 -16.51 20.12
N GLN A 211 13.73 -16.01 19.38
CA GLN A 211 13.64 -14.70 18.78
C GLN A 211 12.61 -14.69 17.67
N LEU A 212 11.82 -13.62 17.63
CA LEU A 212 10.78 -13.38 16.65
C LEU A 212 10.93 -11.96 16.14
N GLU A 213 10.49 -11.72 14.91
CA GLU A 213 10.35 -10.38 14.39
C GLU A 213 9.45 -9.51 15.30
N HIS A 214 9.95 -8.32 15.60
CA HIS A 214 9.17 -7.24 16.18
C HIS A 214 8.51 -6.42 15.07
N ARG A 215 7.17 -6.31 15.11
CA ARG A 215 6.38 -5.43 14.25
C ARG A 215 5.56 -4.50 15.12
N ILE A 216 5.27 -3.31 14.61
CA ILE A 216 4.31 -2.38 15.22
C ILE A 216 2.90 -2.97 15.11
N ARG A 217 2.30 -3.30 16.24
CA ARG A 217 1.02 -3.99 16.38
C ARG A 217 0.01 -3.15 17.14
N PHE A 218 -1.26 -3.51 17.00
CA PHE A 218 -2.37 -2.83 17.66
C PHE A 218 -2.24 -2.77 19.18
N ASN A 219 -1.70 -3.82 19.80
CA ASN A 219 -1.49 -3.92 21.25
C ASN A 219 -0.18 -3.31 21.76
N ASP A 220 0.64 -2.74 20.88
CA ASP A 220 1.80 -1.96 21.33
C ASP A 220 1.37 -0.61 21.91
N PHE A 221 0.11 -0.22 21.69
CA PHE A 221 -0.47 1.04 22.09
C PHE A 221 -1.72 0.83 22.97
N ASN A 222 -1.88 1.69 23.97
CA ASN A 222 -3.19 1.95 24.58
C ASN A 222 -4.03 2.90 23.68
N ASN A 223 -5.27 3.18 24.09
CA ASN A 223 -6.21 3.99 23.30
C ASN A 223 -5.67 5.42 23.04
N ASP A 224 -5.07 6.05 24.05
CA ASP A 224 -4.45 7.38 23.94
C ASP A 224 -3.30 7.36 22.93
N GLU A 225 -2.40 6.40 23.11
CA GLU A 225 -1.20 6.22 22.31
C GLU A 225 -1.56 5.96 20.84
N ARG A 226 -2.65 5.24 20.53
CA ARG A 226 -3.07 4.98 19.15
C ARG A 226 -3.43 6.26 18.39
N ILE A 227 -4.25 7.13 18.98
CA ILE A 227 -4.63 8.39 18.34
C ILE A 227 -3.41 9.29 18.20
N GLN A 228 -2.61 9.40 19.26
CA GLN A 228 -1.39 10.21 19.23
C GLN A 228 -0.40 9.70 18.17
N PHE A 229 -0.26 8.39 18.01
CA PHE A 229 0.62 7.79 17.02
C PHE A 229 0.18 8.14 15.59
N PHE A 230 -1.11 7.96 15.27
CA PHE A 230 -1.66 8.36 13.97
C PHE A 230 -1.46 9.86 13.69
N LEU A 231 -1.78 10.73 14.65
CA LEU A 231 -1.62 12.17 14.49
C LEU A 231 -0.15 12.60 14.41
N LYS A 232 0.78 11.92 15.09
CA LYS A 232 2.22 12.17 14.96
C LYS A 232 2.74 11.81 13.57
N ILE A 233 2.25 10.72 12.95
CA ILE A 233 2.57 10.38 11.56
C ILE A 233 2.02 11.46 10.62
N TYR A 234 0.79 11.90 10.83
CA TYR A 234 0.19 12.95 10.01
C TYR A 234 0.95 14.28 10.10
N ASN A 235 1.36 14.68 11.31
CA ASN A 235 2.07 15.93 11.57
C ASN A 235 3.59 15.82 11.41
N SER A 236 4.12 14.69 10.92
CA SER A 236 5.55 14.58 10.68
C SER A 236 5.94 15.43 9.48
N ASP A 237 6.96 16.27 9.63
CA ASP A 237 7.60 16.97 8.53
C ASP A 237 9.02 16.41 8.34
N GLU A 238 9.30 15.86 7.18
CA GLU A 238 10.64 15.38 6.81
C GLU A 238 10.96 15.82 5.39
N SER A 239 12.00 16.63 5.22
CA SER A 239 12.24 17.41 3.99
C SER A 239 13.53 17.04 3.25
N ARG A 240 13.95 15.76 3.28
CA ARG A 240 15.15 15.30 2.56
C ARG A 240 14.88 15.04 1.07
N SER A 241 15.18 13.84 0.56
CA SER A 241 15.00 13.47 -0.86
C SER A 241 13.53 13.36 -1.29
N LEU A 242 12.62 13.22 -0.33
CA LEU A 242 11.18 13.18 -0.49
C LEU A 242 10.57 13.94 0.69
N SER A 243 9.86 15.03 0.42
CA SER A 243 9.03 15.70 1.41
C SER A 243 7.61 15.15 1.40
N ILE A 244 7.08 14.91 2.59
CA ILE A 244 5.70 14.46 2.80
C ILE A 244 5.13 15.28 3.95
N GLU A 245 4.01 15.96 3.70
CA GLU A 245 3.35 16.84 4.66
C GLU A 245 1.86 16.52 4.73
N GLY A 246 1.31 16.35 5.94
CA GLY A 246 -0.11 16.13 6.14
C GLY A 246 -0.94 17.37 5.78
N LEU A 247 -1.93 17.20 4.90
CA LEU A 247 -2.84 18.28 4.49
C LEU A 247 -4.21 18.19 5.13
N ASP A 248 -4.75 16.98 5.24
CA ASP A 248 -6.15 16.74 5.64
C ASP A 248 -6.31 15.34 6.21
N VAL A 249 -6.89 15.17 7.40
CA VAL A 249 -7.41 13.86 7.80
C VAL A 249 -8.86 13.76 7.36
N SER A 250 -9.11 12.82 6.47
CA SER A 250 -10.40 12.66 5.80
C SER A 250 -11.32 11.65 6.47
N LEU A 251 -10.78 10.72 7.27
CA LEU A 251 -11.56 9.73 8.00
C LEU A 251 -10.81 9.12 9.19
N PHE A 252 -11.56 8.82 10.24
CA PHE A 252 -11.20 7.86 11.29
C PHE A 252 -12.28 6.77 11.39
N GLU A 253 -11.86 5.53 11.67
CA GLU A 253 -12.76 4.46 12.13
C GLU A 253 -12.41 4.06 13.54
N PHE A 254 -13.44 3.98 14.38
CA PHE A 254 -13.31 3.75 15.81
C PHE A 254 -14.57 3.19 16.45
N ALA A 255 -14.45 2.76 17.70
CA ALA A 255 -15.57 2.39 18.57
C ALA A 255 -15.37 3.03 19.95
N PRO A 256 -16.44 3.27 20.72
CA PRO A 256 -16.31 3.56 22.13
C PRO A 256 -15.63 2.39 22.86
N ASP A 257 -14.76 2.69 23.82
CA ASP A 257 -14.27 1.69 24.76
C ASP A 257 -15.34 1.40 25.81
N THR A 258 -15.95 0.21 25.73
CA THR A 258 -17.04 -0.20 26.62
C THR A 258 -16.56 -0.54 28.04
N SER A 259 -15.26 -0.61 28.27
CA SER A 259 -14.69 -0.81 29.62
C SER A 259 -14.65 0.46 30.47
N LEU A 260 -14.85 1.64 29.85
CA LEU A 260 -14.82 2.94 30.51
C LEU A 260 -16.17 3.65 30.39
N SER A 261 -16.56 4.38 31.43
CA SER A 261 -17.73 5.25 31.34
C SER A 261 -17.48 6.39 30.34
N LEU A 262 -18.36 6.55 29.36
CA LEU A 262 -18.27 7.65 28.40
C LEU A 262 -18.60 9.00 29.06
N PRO A 263 -17.83 10.07 28.77
CA PRO A 263 -18.19 11.45 29.13
C PRO A 263 -19.54 11.84 28.54
N SER A 264 -20.22 12.81 29.16
CA SER A 264 -21.51 13.35 28.69
C SER A 264 -21.52 13.70 27.21
N GLU A 265 -20.43 14.29 26.74
CA GLU A 265 -20.20 14.78 25.38
C GLU A 265 -20.05 13.63 24.37
N LEU A 266 -19.70 12.43 24.83
CA LEU A 266 -19.58 11.22 24.02
C LEU A 266 -20.74 10.24 24.24
N LYS A 267 -21.78 10.57 25.01
CA LYS A 267 -22.90 9.63 25.22
C LYS A 267 -23.64 9.26 23.94
N TRP A 268 -23.56 10.07 22.89
CA TRP A 268 -24.20 9.78 21.61
C TRP A 268 -23.62 8.53 20.90
N MET A 269 -22.39 8.12 21.24
CA MET A 269 -21.77 6.89 20.72
C MET A 269 -22.01 5.67 21.63
N ASP A 270 -22.80 5.80 22.69
CA ASP A 270 -23.13 4.67 23.55
C ASP A 270 -23.82 3.55 22.75
N ASN A 271 -23.44 2.30 23.04
CA ASN A 271 -23.88 1.10 22.33
C ASN A 271 -23.60 1.08 20.80
N LYS A 272 -22.61 1.83 20.32
CA LYS A 272 -22.14 1.73 18.92
C LYS A 272 -20.95 0.78 18.84
N GLU A 273 -21.00 -0.19 17.93
CA GLU A 273 -19.93 -1.16 17.73
C GLU A 273 -18.83 -0.64 16.78
N GLU A 274 -19.23 0.18 15.81
CA GLU A 274 -18.34 0.76 14.81
C GLU A 274 -18.89 2.12 14.35
N LEU A 275 -17.99 3.09 14.29
CA LEU A 275 -18.26 4.42 13.79
C LEU A 275 -17.22 4.80 12.73
N ILE A 276 -17.73 5.30 11.61
CA ILE A 276 -16.92 5.85 10.52
C ILE A 276 -17.17 7.36 10.50
N PHE A 277 -16.19 8.14 10.92
CA PHE A 277 -16.29 9.59 10.89
C PHE A 277 -15.48 10.13 9.72
N ARG A 278 -16.18 10.64 8.70
CA ARG A 278 -15.59 11.10 7.43
C ARG A 278 -15.94 12.56 7.19
N GLY A 279 -14.97 13.34 6.73
CA GLY A 279 -15.15 14.76 6.45
C GLY A 279 -13.88 15.41 5.90
N LYS A 280 -13.80 16.74 6.02
CA LYS A 280 -12.57 17.50 5.88
C LYS A 280 -12.08 17.89 7.27
N ARG A 281 -10.78 17.82 7.49
CA ARG A 281 -10.09 18.15 8.73
C ARG A 281 -10.68 17.46 9.95
N VAL A 282 -10.97 16.17 9.81
CA VAL A 282 -11.61 15.37 10.86
C VAL A 282 -10.81 15.40 12.16
N GLU A 283 -9.49 15.49 12.08
CA GLU A 283 -8.59 15.60 13.23
C GLU A 283 -8.91 16.79 14.15
N THR A 284 -9.58 17.83 13.64
CA THR A 284 -9.96 19.03 14.41
C THR A 284 -11.25 18.87 15.22
N THR A 285 -11.95 17.75 15.06
CA THR A 285 -13.18 17.47 15.82
C THR A 285 -12.86 17.35 17.31
N PHE A 286 -13.71 17.87 18.19
CA PHE A 286 -13.41 18.01 19.63
C PHE A 286 -12.88 16.71 20.28
N PHE A 287 -13.45 15.55 19.94
CA PHE A 287 -13.06 14.25 20.50
C PHE A 287 -11.79 13.63 19.89
N LEU A 288 -11.28 14.19 18.80
CA LEU A 288 -10.00 13.81 18.17
C LEU A 288 -8.91 14.86 18.39
N ASN A 289 -9.29 16.09 18.76
CA ASN A 289 -8.37 17.17 19.06
C ASN A 289 -7.99 17.25 20.56
N GLU A 290 -8.89 16.85 21.46
CA GLU A 290 -8.64 16.91 22.90
C GLU A 290 -8.25 15.54 23.48
N ILE A 291 -7.03 15.46 24.05
CA ILE A 291 -6.43 14.22 24.59
C ILE A 291 -7.32 13.52 25.62
N LYS A 292 -8.10 14.28 26.41
CA LYS A 292 -8.96 13.73 27.47
C LYS A 292 -10.01 12.73 26.97
N TYR A 293 -10.33 12.76 25.67
CA TYR A 293 -11.30 11.84 25.07
C TYR A 293 -10.66 10.57 24.51
N TYR A 294 -9.36 10.54 24.30
CA TYR A 294 -8.70 9.48 23.53
C TYR A 294 -8.86 8.10 24.19
N GLN A 295 -8.78 8.05 25.51
CA GLN A 295 -8.88 6.80 26.27
C GLN A 295 -10.22 6.10 26.06
N HIS A 296 -11.26 6.87 25.71
CA HIS A 296 -12.60 6.37 25.47
C HIS A 296 -12.82 5.86 24.04
N LEU A 297 -11.81 5.94 23.16
CA LEU A 297 -11.92 5.65 21.74
C LEU A 297 -10.93 4.56 21.33
N ILE A 298 -11.48 3.45 20.87
CA ILE A 298 -10.71 2.38 20.25
C ILE A 298 -10.59 2.69 18.76
N VAL A 299 -9.51 3.37 18.37
CA VAL A 299 -9.23 3.74 16.97
C VAL A 299 -8.37 2.67 16.29
N TRP A 300 -8.75 2.23 15.08
CA TRP A 300 -7.98 1.26 14.29
C TRP A 300 -7.66 1.71 12.87
N ARG A 301 -8.19 2.86 12.41
CA ARG A 301 -7.96 3.36 11.05
C ARG A 301 -7.94 4.88 10.99
N MET A 302 -6.99 5.41 10.22
CA MET A 302 -6.92 6.82 9.81
C MET A 302 -6.68 6.92 8.30
N GLN A 303 -7.46 7.76 7.62
CA GLN A 303 -7.22 8.15 6.23
C GLN A 303 -6.79 9.61 6.14
N ALA A 304 -5.58 9.86 5.66
CA ALA A 304 -5.05 11.20 5.49
C ALA A 304 -4.62 11.47 4.06
N VAL A 305 -4.67 12.74 3.67
CA VAL A 305 -4.13 13.26 2.42
C VAL A 305 -2.80 13.92 2.74
N PHE A 306 -1.76 13.51 2.03
CA PHE A 306 -0.44 14.11 2.13
C PHE A 306 -0.11 14.86 0.85
N LYS A 307 0.53 16.01 0.99
CA LYS A 307 1.33 16.62 -0.07
C LYS A 307 2.66 15.89 -0.15
N PHE A 308 3.16 15.64 -1.35
CA PHE A 308 4.49 15.09 -1.54
C PHE A 308 5.28 15.85 -2.60
N GLU A 309 6.59 15.86 -2.44
CA GLU A 309 7.55 16.29 -3.46
C GLU A 309 8.73 15.32 -3.53
N LEU A 310 8.89 14.68 -4.69
CA LEU A 310 10.00 13.81 -5.04
C LEU A 310 11.08 14.65 -5.73
N VAL A 311 11.99 15.22 -4.95
CA VAL A 311 12.98 16.22 -5.41
C VAL A 311 13.81 15.68 -6.58
N GLY A 312 14.30 14.44 -6.49
CA GLY A 312 15.14 13.83 -7.53
C GLY A 312 14.43 13.58 -8.86
N ARG A 313 13.09 13.67 -8.90
CA ARG A 313 12.28 13.47 -10.12
C ARG A 313 11.54 14.74 -10.55
N GLY A 314 11.58 15.81 -9.75
CA GLY A 314 10.79 17.03 -9.98
C GLY A 314 9.28 16.79 -9.94
N VAL A 315 8.81 15.74 -9.25
CA VAL A 315 7.38 15.38 -9.20
C VAL A 315 6.79 15.87 -7.88
N LYS A 316 5.69 16.61 -7.97
CA LYS A 316 4.93 17.08 -6.79
C LYS A 316 3.46 16.73 -6.94
N GLY A 317 2.77 16.54 -5.83
CA GLY A 317 1.37 16.19 -5.87
C GLY A 317 0.77 15.93 -4.50
N LYS A 318 -0.41 15.32 -4.52
CA LYS A 318 -1.13 14.85 -3.35
C LYS A 318 -1.42 13.36 -3.46
N VAL A 319 -1.45 12.68 -2.33
CA VAL A 319 -1.75 11.25 -2.25
C VAL A 319 -2.63 10.99 -1.04
N LYS A 320 -3.67 10.17 -1.23
CA LYS A 320 -4.51 9.70 -0.13
C LYS A 320 -3.99 8.36 0.39
N VAL A 321 -3.70 8.33 1.67
CA VAL A 321 -3.08 7.19 2.37
C VAL A 321 -4.01 6.72 3.50
N ASP A 322 -4.04 5.41 3.69
CA ASP A 322 -4.83 4.69 4.68
C ASP A 322 -3.92 3.94 5.62
N PHE A 323 -3.86 4.37 6.87
CA PHE A 323 -3.19 3.67 7.95
C PHE A 323 -4.23 2.85 8.69
N ASN A 324 -4.05 1.54 8.76
CA ASN A 324 -5.09 0.68 9.30
C ASN A 324 -4.54 -0.61 9.93
N PHE A 325 -5.16 -1.02 11.03
CA PHE A 325 -4.96 -2.34 11.61
C PHE A 325 -6.01 -3.30 11.03
N HIS A 326 -5.82 -3.73 9.77
CA HIS A 326 -6.82 -4.49 9.01
C HIS A 326 -7.37 -5.71 9.75
N GLU A 327 -6.48 -6.48 10.38
CA GLU A 327 -6.83 -7.70 11.11
C GLU A 327 -7.54 -7.43 12.44
N TYR A 328 -7.35 -6.24 13.03
CA TYR A 328 -8.15 -5.84 14.19
C TYR A 328 -9.59 -5.57 13.78
N PHE A 329 -9.78 -4.87 12.66
CA PHE A 329 -11.12 -4.63 12.14
C PHE A 329 -11.84 -5.94 11.81
N LYS A 330 -11.16 -6.86 11.11
CA LYS A 330 -11.75 -8.11 10.63
C LYS A 330 -12.03 -9.13 11.74
N ASP A 331 -11.05 -9.36 12.62
CA ASP A 331 -11.05 -10.50 13.55
C ASP A 331 -10.82 -10.07 15.02
N LYS A 332 -10.83 -8.77 15.32
CA LYS A 332 -10.46 -8.20 16.64
C LYS A 332 -9.10 -8.66 17.15
N SER A 333 -8.18 -8.97 16.22
CA SER A 333 -6.83 -9.42 16.55
C SER A 333 -6.03 -8.27 17.16
N HIS A 334 -5.73 -8.36 18.46
CA HIS A 334 -4.86 -7.41 19.15
C HIS A 334 -3.41 -7.45 18.64
N LYS A 335 -3.01 -8.51 17.92
CA LYS A 335 -1.67 -8.63 17.31
C LYS A 335 -1.63 -8.11 15.87
N ALA A 336 -2.71 -7.48 15.40
CA ALA A 336 -2.79 -6.95 14.03
C ALA A 336 -1.63 -5.97 13.77
N PRO A 337 -0.84 -6.17 12.71
CA PRO A 337 0.20 -5.22 12.31
C PRO A 337 -0.42 -3.96 11.71
N LEU A 338 0.28 -2.82 11.81
CA LEU A 338 -0.14 -1.60 11.11
C LEU A 338 0.22 -1.68 9.62
N GLU A 339 -0.81 -1.62 8.77
CA GLU A 339 -0.70 -1.56 7.31
C GLU A 339 -0.82 -0.12 6.80
N ILE A 340 -0.15 0.17 5.68
CA ILE A 340 -0.20 1.46 4.98
C ILE A 340 -0.59 1.23 3.53
N ASN A 341 -1.71 1.81 3.10
CA ASN A 341 -2.26 1.62 1.75
C ASN A 341 -2.43 2.96 1.03
N ILE A 342 -1.97 3.05 -0.22
CA ILE A 342 -2.30 4.18 -1.08
C ILE A 342 -3.68 3.92 -1.72
N LEU A 343 -4.65 4.79 -1.42
CA LEU A 343 -6.06 4.58 -1.81
C LEU A 343 -6.41 5.12 -3.20
N SER A 344 -5.63 6.05 -3.72
CA SER A 344 -5.93 6.76 -4.96
C SER A 344 -4.74 6.79 -5.92
N ALA A 345 -5.01 7.14 -7.17
CA ALA A 345 -3.98 7.66 -8.06
C ALA A 345 -3.27 8.86 -7.41
N LEU A 346 -2.03 9.10 -7.84
CA LEU A 346 -1.29 10.29 -7.43
C LEU A 346 -1.92 11.51 -8.12
N ASP A 347 -2.31 12.51 -7.33
CA ASP A 347 -2.86 13.77 -7.82
C ASP A 347 -1.68 14.72 -8.09
N LEU A 348 -1.16 14.70 -9.31
CA LEU A 348 0.07 15.42 -9.69
C LEU A 348 -0.19 16.90 -9.98
N GLU A 349 0.73 17.76 -9.54
CA GLU A 349 0.68 19.19 -9.83
C GLU A 349 1.17 19.50 -11.27
N ASN A 350 0.63 20.57 -11.85
CA ASN A 350 1.14 21.29 -13.04
C ASN A 350 1.39 20.43 -14.30
N GLY A 351 0.48 19.52 -14.65
CA GLY A 351 0.53 18.82 -15.95
C GLY A 351 1.69 17.83 -16.09
N THR A 352 2.34 17.47 -14.97
CA THR A 352 3.37 16.43 -14.94
C THR A 352 2.72 15.09 -15.30
N ASN A 353 2.99 14.59 -16.51
CA ASN A 353 2.53 13.28 -16.94
C ASN A 353 3.61 12.24 -16.66
N LEU A 354 3.33 11.36 -15.70
CA LEU A 354 4.15 10.19 -15.42
C LEU A 354 3.58 8.96 -16.12
N THR A 355 4.46 8.13 -16.66
CA THR A 355 4.09 6.80 -17.16
C THR A 355 3.60 5.91 -16.02
N LEU A 356 2.88 4.84 -16.33
CA LEU A 356 2.42 3.88 -15.32
C LEU A 356 3.57 3.35 -14.45
N SER A 357 4.69 2.99 -15.07
CA SER A 357 5.88 2.51 -14.36
C SER A 357 6.50 3.58 -13.44
N GLN A 358 6.52 4.84 -13.87
CA GLN A 358 6.99 5.95 -13.05
C GLN A 358 6.06 6.20 -11.86
N LYS A 359 4.74 6.09 -12.04
CA LYS A 359 3.75 6.20 -10.96
C LYS A 359 3.88 5.06 -9.95
N GLU A 360 4.06 3.82 -10.39
CA GLU A 360 4.33 2.68 -9.51
C GLU A 360 5.59 2.90 -8.68
N THR A 361 6.65 3.39 -9.32
CA THR A 361 7.91 3.71 -8.64
C THR A 361 7.73 4.83 -7.61
N ALA A 362 7.03 5.90 -7.97
CA ALA A 362 6.71 7.01 -7.06
C ALA A 362 5.86 6.56 -5.87
N LYS A 363 4.81 5.74 -6.10
CA LYS A 363 3.99 5.15 -5.02
C LYS A 363 4.84 4.31 -4.06
N LYS A 364 5.78 3.52 -4.59
CA LYS A 364 6.70 2.73 -3.77
C LYS A 364 7.64 3.60 -2.94
N GLU A 365 8.26 4.62 -3.53
CA GLU A 365 9.11 5.58 -2.82
C GLU A 365 8.34 6.28 -1.68
N ILE A 366 7.10 6.69 -1.93
CA ILE A 366 6.19 7.27 -0.93
C ILE A 366 5.90 6.27 0.20
N LEU A 367 5.54 5.03 -0.12
CA LEU A 367 5.27 4.00 0.88
C LEU A 367 6.51 3.67 1.73
N THR A 368 7.67 3.50 1.10
CA THR A 368 8.95 3.26 1.81
C THR A 368 9.26 4.40 2.78
N LYS A 369 8.99 5.64 2.37
CA LYS A 369 9.19 6.82 3.22
C LYS A 369 8.23 6.84 4.41
N LEU A 370 6.95 6.59 4.18
CA LEU A 370 5.93 6.51 5.24
C LEU A 370 6.23 5.38 6.24
N GLU A 371 6.73 4.22 5.77
CA GLU A 371 7.19 3.14 6.64
C GLU A 371 8.38 3.56 7.52
N THR A 372 9.30 4.36 6.97
CA THR A 372 10.45 4.91 7.69
C THR A 372 10.00 5.91 8.76
N ILE A 373 9.11 6.84 8.39
CA ILE A 373 8.51 7.83 9.31
C ILE A 373 7.77 7.11 10.45
N LYS A 374 6.91 6.14 10.11
CA LYS A 374 6.17 5.32 11.06
C LYS A 374 7.12 4.67 12.07
N SER A 375 8.16 4.00 11.60
CA SER A 375 9.14 3.31 12.43
C SER A 375 9.91 4.28 13.33
N ALA A 376 10.32 5.43 12.79
CA ALA A 376 11.04 6.46 13.55
C ALA A 376 10.18 7.05 14.68
N ILE A 377 8.91 7.35 14.40
CA ILE A 377 7.97 7.86 15.42
C ILE A 377 7.73 6.83 16.50
N TYR A 378 7.52 5.57 16.13
CA TYR A 378 7.33 4.47 17.08
C TYR A 378 8.55 4.34 18.01
N ASN A 379 9.75 4.22 17.46
CA ASN A 379 10.98 4.07 18.24
C ASN A 379 11.30 5.30 19.11
N LYS A 380 10.84 6.49 18.71
CA LYS A 380 11.11 7.72 19.48
C LYS A 380 10.14 7.93 20.64
N HIS A 381 8.90 7.45 20.50
CA HIS A 381 7.80 7.85 21.40
C HIS A 381 7.06 6.70 22.06
N PHE A 382 7.15 5.48 21.53
CA PHE A 382 6.27 4.37 21.91
C PHE A 382 7.01 3.04 22.12
N SER A 383 8.23 2.87 21.63
CA SER A 383 9.04 1.68 21.95
C SER A 383 9.38 1.69 23.44
N LYS A 384 8.95 0.65 24.15
CA LYS A 384 9.20 0.44 25.57
C LYS A 384 10.50 -0.32 25.80
#